data_AF-A0A5Y2E4E0-F1
#
_entry.id   AF-A0A5Y2E4E0-F1
#
_cell.length_a   1.000
_cell.length_b   1.000
_cell.length_c   1.000
_cell.angle_alpha   90.00
_cell.angle_beta   90.00
_cell.angle_gamma   90.00
#
_symmetry.space_group_name_H-M   'P 1'
#
loop_
_entity.id
_entity.type
_entity.pdbx_description
1 polymer ?
#
loop_
_entity_poly.entity_id
_entity_poly.type
_entity_poly.pdbx_seq_one_letter_code
_entity_poly.pdbx_strand_id
1 'polypeptide(L)' 'MSLALFDFDGTITTRETMPDFVRRSVSRRRLLVGQLLLAPLVLGYKIG' A
#
# COMPACT_ATOMS: atom_id res chain seq x y z
N MET A 1 6.81 0.63 -27.75
CA MET A 1 7.35 1.04 -26.43
C MET A 1 6.18 1.10 -25.45
N SER A 2 6.21 0.38 -24.33
CA SER A 2 5.22 0.57 -23.25
C SER A 2 5.85 1.34 -22.10
N LEU A 3 5.19 2.41 -21.65
CA LEU A 3 5.59 3.18 -20.50
C LEU A 3 4.69 2.77 -19.33
N ALA A 4 5.29 2.34 -18.23
CA ALA A 4 4.57 2.09 -16.98
C ALA A 4 4.79 3.29 -16.06
N LEU A 5 3.69 3.92 -15.63
CA LEU A 5 3.70 5.07 -14.73
C LEU A 5 3.13 4.66 -13.37
N PHE A 6 3.82 5.07 -12.31
CA PHE A 6 3.40 4.93 -10.92
C PHE A 6 3.69 6.23 -10.21
N ASP A 7 2.84 6.59 -9.26
CA ASP A 7 2.97 7.85 -8.54
C ASP A 7 2.65 7.69 -7.06
N PHE A 8 3.68 7.76 -6.22
CA PHE A 8 3.57 7.50 -4.79
C PHE A 8 3.72 8.76 -3.94
N ASP A 9 4.21 9.85 -4.51
CA ASP A 9 4.54 11.10 -3.81
C ASP A 9 3.70 12.30 -4.26
N GLY A 10 2.86 12.12 -5.28
CA GLY A 10 1.91 13.12 -5.74
C GLY A 10 2.42 13.95 -6.92
N THR A 11 3.46 13.50 -7.61
CA THR A 11 4.09 14.23 -8.71
C THR A 11 3.22 14.25 -9.98
N ILE A 12 2.48 13.18 -10.26
CA ILE A 12 1.68 12.98 -11.49
C ILE A 12 0.19 13.13 -11.21
N THR A 13 -0.29 12.73 -10.04
CA THR A 13 -1.67 12.73 -9.57
C THR A 13 -1.71 12.96 -8.07
N THR A 14 -2.77 13.61 -7.59
CA THR A 14 -2.98 13.81 -6.14
C THR A 14 -3.61 12.59 -5.46
N ARG A 15 -3.97 11.55 -6.23
CA ARG A 15 -4.47 10.30 -5.67
C ARG A 15 -3.30 9.50 -5.11
N GLU A 16 -3.43 9.08 -3.87
CA GLU A 16 -2.50 8.15 -3.24
C GLU A 16 -2.61 6.76 -3.93
N THR A 17 -1.49 6.23 -4.47
CA THR A 17 -1.48 4.98 -5.26
C THR A 17 -0.68 3.80 -4.66
N MET A 18 0.05 4.00 -3.56
CA MET A 18 0.91 2.97 -2.96
C MET A 18 0.11 1.72 -2.48
N PRO A 19 -1.00 1.84 -1.72
CA PRO A 19 -1.88 0.74 -1.36
C PRO A 19 -2.46 0.00 -2.57
N ASP A 20 -2.82 0.70 -3.64
CA ASP A 20 -3.32 0.05 -4.86
C ASP A 20 -2.22 -0.79 -5.52
N PHE A 21 -1.02 -0.24 -5.63
CA PHE A 21 0.14 -0.95 -6.13
C PHE A 21 0.45 -2.19 -5.28
N VAL A 22 0.50 -2.05 -3.95
CA VAL A 22 0.77 -3.17 -3.03
C VAL A 22 -0.32 -4.25 -3.15
N ARG A 23 -1.60 -3.87 -3.16
CA ARG A 23 -2.72 -4.82 -3.30
C ARG A 23 -2.67 -5.57 -4.62
N ARG A 24 -2.17 -4.95 -5.69
CA ARG A 24 -2.13 -5.56 -7.03
C ARG A 24 -0.88 -6.41 -7.28
N SER A 25 0.24 -6.03 -6.67
CA SER A 25 1.56 -6.65 -6.91
C SER A 25 1.90 -7.76 -5.91
N VAL A 26 1.29 -7.76 -4.72
CA VAL A 26 1.58 -8.75 -3.67
C VAL A 26 0.51 -9.86 -3.66
N SER A 27 0.93 -11.10 -3.43
CA SER A 27 0.00 -12.23 -3.30
C SER A 27 -0.92 -12.07 -2.08
N ARG A 28 -2.16 -12.54 -2.21
CA ARG A 28 -3.17 -12.43 -1.13
C ARG A 28 -2.69 -12.99 0.21
N ARG A 29 -1.97 -14.12 0.20
CA ARG A 29 -1.43 -14.73 1.43
C ARG A 29 -0.42 -13.81 2.12
N ARG A 30 0.47 -13.16 1.35
CA ARG A 30 1.45 -12.22 1.91
C ARG A 30 0.80 -10.94 2.41
N LEU A 31 -0.25 -10.45 1.73
CA LEU A 31 -1.04 -9.31 2.21
C LEU A 31 -1.70 -9.61 3.56
N LEU A 32 -2.34 -10.77 3.70
CA LEU A 32 -2.98 -11.17 4.97
C LEU A 32 -1.98 -11.28 6.12
N VAL A 33 -0.83 -11.93 5.89
CA VAL A 33 0.23 -12.03 6.90
C VAL A 33 0.75 -10.66 7.29
N GLY A 34 1.05 -9.79 6.31
CA GLY A 34 1.51 -8.43 6.58
C GLY A 34 0.49 -7.59 7.35
N GLN A 35 -0.80 -7.70 6.99
CA GLN A 35 -1.88 -7.03 7.71
C GLN A 35 -1.96 -7.50 9.16
N LEU A 36 -1.89 -8.81 9.43
CA LEU A 36 -1.93 -9.34 10.80
C LEU A 36 -0.72 -8.88 11.62
N LEU A 37 0.49 -8.92 11.04
CA LEU A 37 1.72 -8.51 11.72
C LEU A 37 1.75 -7.01 12.03
N LEU A 38 1.25 -6.17 11.13
CA LEU A 38 1.24 -4.72 11.31
C LEU A 38 0.00 -4.21 12.04
N ALA A 39 -1.04 -5.03 12.22
CA ALA A 39 -2.27 -4.62 12.89
C ALA A 39 -2.03 -4.02 14.28
N PRO A 40 -1.20 -4.60 15.18
CA PRO A 40 -0.96 -4.00 16.50
C PRO A 40 -0.36 -2.59 16.42
N LEU A 41 0.59 -2.37 15.49
CA LEU A 41 1.21 -1.07 15.29
C LEU A 41 0.19 -0.04 14.76
N VAL A 42 -0.59 -0.42 13.74
CA VAL A 42 -1.60 0.47 13.14
C VAL A 42 -2.71 0.79 14.14
N LEU A 43 -3.16 -0.20 14.90
CA LEU A 43 -4.15 0.00 15.95
C LEU A 43 -3.60 0.91 17.04
N GLY A 44 -2.38 0.66 17.52
CA GLY A 44 -1.67 1.51 18.48
C GLY A 44 -1.56 2.96 18.02
N TYR A 45 -1.14 3.18 16.78
CA TYR A 45 -1.08 4.52 16.18
C TYR A 45 -2.45 5.21 16.11
N LYS A 46 -3.53 4.46 15.84
CA LYS A 46 -4.89 5.03 15.73
C LYS A 46 -5.50 5.40 17.07
N ILE A 47 -5.08 4.75 18.17
CA ILE A 47 -5.65 5.02 19.50
C ILE A 47 -4.96 6.18 20.23
N GLY A 48 -3.81 6.66 19.73
CA GLY A 48 -3.08 7.82 20.28
C GLY A 48 -1.68 7.46 20.78
#